data_AF-A0A916C139-F1
#
_entry.id   AF-A0A916C139-F1
#
_cell.length_a   1.000
_cell.length_b   1.000
_cell.length_c   1.000
_cell.angle_alpha   90.00
_cell.angle_beta   90.00
_cell.angle_gamma   90.00
#
_symmetry.space_group_name_H-M   'P 1'
#
loop_
_entity.id
_entity.type
_entity.pdbx_description
1 polymer ?
#
loop_
_entity_poly.entity_id
_entity_poly.type
_entity_poly.pdbx_seq_one_letter_code
_entity_poly.pdbx_strand_id
1 'polypeptide(L)' 'MLEFGTFGTWLSDGLRSMRALVLENQLHHYGAANDHVRQQVQHEFAELFMPADAVWQAKAHATARQALRGILRGEGLG' A
#
# COMPACT_ATOMS: atom_id res chain seq x y z
N MET A 1 -13.18 -2.73 -12.60
CA MET A 1 -12.98 -2.42 -11.16
C MET A 1 -11.50 -2.52 -10.90
N LEU A 2 -10.93 -1.50 -10.27
CA LEU A 2 -9.52 -1.41 -9.97
C LEU A 2 -9.25 -2.30 -8.74
N GLU A 3 -8.80 -3.54 -8.94
CA GLU A 3 -8.45 -4.48 -7.86
C GLU A 3 -7.18 -4.01 -7.15
N PHE A 4 -7.31 -2.98 -6.31
CA PHE A 4 -6.21 -2.42 -5.50
C PHE A 4 -6.23 -3.00 -4.09
N GLY A 5 -6.43 -4.33 -4.00
CA GLY A 5 -5.97 -5.07 -2.84
C GLY A 5 -4.49 -5.33 -3.01
N THR A 6 -3.66 -4.58 -2.28
CA THR A 6 -2.21 -4.79 -2.20
C THR A 6 -1.87 -6.19 -1.68
N PHE A 7 -2.73 -6.70 -0.81
CA PHE A 7 -2.88 -8.10 -0.50
C PHE A 7 -4.10 -8.62 -1.26
N GLY A 8 -4.04 -9.83 -1.82
CA GLY A 8 -5.02 -10.37 -2.75
C GLY A 8 -6.48 -10.44 -2.21
N THR A 9 -7.35 -11.11 -2.97
CA THR A 9 -8.79 -11.18 -2.66
C THR A 9 -9.15 -12.14 -1.52
N TRP A 10 -8.17 -12.65 -0.75
CA TRP A 10 -8.39 -13.67 0.26
C TRP A 10 -8.73 -13.06 1.63
N LEU A 11 -9.53 -13.76 2.43
CA LEU A 11 -9.91 -13.28 3.77
C LEU A 11 -8.69 -12.97 4.67
N SER A 12 -7.60 -13.72 4.49
CA SER A 12 -6.32 -13.51 5.18
C SER A 12 -5.70 -12.14 4.89
N ASP A 13 -5.86 -11.67 3.65
CA ASP A 13 -5.31 -10.40 3.17
C ASP A 13 -6.07 -9.20 3.77
N GLY A 14 -7.39 -9.35 3.88
CA GLY A 14 -8.25 -8.40 4.60
C GLY A 14 -7.92 -8.33 6.10
N LEU A 15 -7.75 -9.48 6.76
CA LEU A 15 -7.39 -9.52 8.18
C LEU A 15 -6.01 -8.90 8.46
N ARG A 16 -5.04 -9.16 7.60
CA ARG A 16 -3.70 -8.54 7.69
C ARG A 16 -3.80 -7.02 7.56
N SER A 17 -4.60 -6.54 6.60
CA SER A 17 -4.82 -5.12 6.39
C SER A 17 -5.46 -4.43 7.60
N MET A 18 -6.51 -5.05 8.16
CA MET A 18 -7.16 -4.55 9.38
C MET A 18 -6.18 -4.50 10.57
N ARG A 19 -5.38 -5.55 10.75
CA ARG A 19 -4.38 -5.61 11.83
C ARG A 19 -3.36 -4.49 11.71
N ALA A 20 -2.81 -4.28 10.51
CA ALA A 20 -1.81 -3.23 10.26
C ALA A 20 -2.37 -1.83 10.53
N LEU A 21 -3.62 -1.56 10.16
CA LEU A 21 -4.31 -0.30 10.47
C LEU A 21 -4.51 -0.09 11.98
N VAL A 22 -4.96 -1.11 12.70
CA VAL A 22 -5.16 -1.03 14.16
C VAL A 22 -3.83 -0.78 14.88
N LEU A 23 -2.76 -1.46 14.46
CA LEU A 23 -1.45 -1.29 15.08
C LEU A 23 -0.83 0.08 14.80
N GLU A 24 -0.98 0.62 13.59
CA GLU A 24 -0.55 1.98 13.28
C GLU A 24 -1.29 3.00 14.15
N ASN A 25 -2.60 2.85 14.31
CA ASN A 25 -3.39 3.76 15.15
C ASN A 25 -2.94 3.69 16.61
N GLN A 26 -2.69 2.49 17.13
CA GLN A 26 -2.14 2.32 18.48
C GLN A 26 -0.76 2.96 18.63
N LEU A 27 0.12 2.79 17.64
CA LEU A 27 1.44 3.41 17.62
C LEU A 27 1.35 4.93 17.63
N HIS A 28 0.42 5.51 16.87
CA HIS A 28 0.21 6.95 16.79
C HIS A 28 -0.25 7.54 18.13
N HIS A 29 -1.22 6.90 18.79
CA HIS A 29 -1.82 7.45 20.02
C HIS A 29 -1.07 7.09 21.30
N TYR A 30 -0.46 5.91 21.37
CA TYR A 30 0.14 5.38 22.61
C TYR A 30 1.65 5.16 22.52
N GLY A 31 2.24 5.30 21.32
CA GLY A 31 3.65 5.02 21.09
C GLY A 31 3.95 3.51 21.04
N ALA A 32 5.24 3.17 21.08
CA ALA A 32 5.73 1.80 21.11
C ALA A 32 6.59 1.55 22.35
N ALA A 33 6.62 0.30 22.81
CA ALA A 33 7.48 -0.13 23.90
C ALA A 33 8.98 0.03 23.59
N ASN A 34 9.36 -0.05 22.31
CA ASN A 34 10.71 0.19 21.82
C ASN A 34 10.70 0.50 20.32
N ASP A 35 11.84 0.94 19.81
CA ASP A 35 12.00 1.34 18.41
C ASP A 35 11.86 0.18 17.42
N HIS A 36 12.23 -1.03 17.82
CA HIS A 36 12.06 -2.21 16.97
C HIS A 36 10.57 -2.46 16.67
N VAL A 37 9.70 -2.41 17.68
CA VAL A 37 8.25 -2.55 17.49
C VAL A 37 7.68 -1.42 16.63
N ARG A 38 8.13 -0.18 16.86
CA ARG A 38 7.75 0.97 16.02
C ARG A 38 8.08 0.71 14.55
N GLN A 39 9.31 0.28 14.26
CA GLN A 39 9.76 0.01 12.89
C GLN A 39 8.97 -1.13 12.24
N GLN A 40 8.67 -2.19 12.98
CA GLN A 40 7.87 -3.30 12.47
C GLN A 40 6.46 -2.86 12.08
N VAL A 41 5.77 -2.09 12.95
CA VAL A 41 4.42 -1.59 12.68
C VAL A 41 4.43 -0.63 11.49
N GLN A 42 5.41 0.28 11.43
CA GLN A 42 5.55 1.20 10.29
C GLN A 42 5.83 0.47 8.98
N HIS A 43 6.67 -0.55 9.00
CA HIS A 43 6.94 -1.37 7.82
C HIS A 43 5.68 -2.13 7.37
N GLU A 44 4.98 -2.79 8.29
CA GLU A 44 3.76 -3.54 7.96
C GLU A 44 2.64 -2.63 7.44
N PHE A 45 2.53 -1.41 7.97
CA PHE A 45 1.62 -0.39 7.44
C PHE A 45 2.03 0.11 6.06
N ALA A 46 3.32 0.36 5.81
CA ALA A 46 3.81 0.80 4.50
C ALA A 46 3.55 -0.24 3.40
N GLU A 47 3.69 -1.53 3.74
CA GLU A 47 3.41 -2.65 2.82
C GLU A 47 1.94 -2.70 2.36
N LEU A 48 0.99 -2.03 3.05
CA LEU A 48 -0.39 -1.90 2.57
C LEU A 48 -0.52 -1.01 1.33
N PHE A 49 0.41 -0.09 1.12
CA PHE A 49 0.34 0.90 0.04
C PHE A 49 1.40 0.66 -1.02
N MET A 50 2.57 0.19 -0.60
CA MET A 50 3.71 -0.09 -1.47
C MET A 50 4.38 -1.37 -1.00
N PRO A 51 3.86 -2.54 -1.41
CA PRO A 51 4.40 -3.82 -1.00
C PRO A 51 5.76 -4.03 -1.65
N ALA A 52 6.65 -4.77 -0.99
CA ALA A 52 7.96 -5.14 -1.54
C ALA A 52 7.88 -6.12 -2.72
N ASP A 53 6.68 -6.62 -3.07
CA ASP A 53 6.46 -7.51 -4.20
C ASP A 53 6.80 -6.80 -5.54
N ALA A 54 7.89 -7.25 -6.16
CA ALA A 54 8.42 -6.66 -7.39
C ALA A 54 7.45 -6.78 -8.59
N VAL A 55 6.64 -7.85 -8.64
CA VAL A 55 5.66 -8.07 -9.71
C VAL A 55 4.51 -7.09 -9.56
N TRP A 56 4.01 -6.92 -8.34
CA TRP A 56 3.00 -5.92 -8.01
C TRP A 56 3.50 -4.52 -8.36
N GLN A 57 4.72 -4.16 -7.92
CA GLN A 57 5.31 -2.84 -8.18
C GLN A 57 5.46 -2.58 -9.69
N ALA A 58 5.98 -3.54 -10.46
CA ALA A 58 6.12 -3.40 -11.90
C ALA A 58 4.75 -3.14 -12.58
N LYS A 59 3.72 -3.88 -12.18
CA LYS A 59 2.34 -3.71 -12.68
C LYS A 59 1.77 -2.34 -12.28
N ALA A 60 1.95 -1.91 -11.04
CA ALA A 60 1.49 -0.62 -10.55
C ALA A 60 2.13 0.53 -11.33
N HIS A 61 3.45 0.49 -11.52
CA HIS A 61 4.17 1.50 -12.31
C HIS A 61 3.73 1.53 -13.78
N ALA A 62 3.53 0.37 -14.41
CA ALA A 62 3.06 0.30 -15.79
C ALA A 62 1.66 0.92 -15.93
N THR A 63 0.75 0.56 -15.02
CA THR A 63 -0.62 1.09 -14.96
C THR A 63 -0.62 2.61 -14.76
N ALA A 64 0.18 3.10 -13.80
CA ALA A 64 0.29 4.53 -13.52
C ALA A 64 0.81 5.31 -14.73
N ARG A 65 1.84 4.80 -15.43
CA ARG A 65 2.34 5.41 -16.67
C ARG A 65 1.29 5.46 -17.76
N GLN A 66 0.52 4.38 -17.94
CA GLN A 66 -0.55 4.33 -18.94
C GLN A 66 -1.65 5.35 -18.62
N ALA A 67 -2.10 5.41 -17.37
CA ALA A 67 -3.11 6.36 -16.92
C ALA A 67 -2.65 7.81 -17.13
N LEU A 68 -1.43 8.14 -16.71
CA LEU A 68 -0.85 9.48 -16.87
C LEU A 68 -0.75 9.88 -18.35
N ARG A 69 -0.27 8.98 -19.22
CA ARG A 69 -0.24 9.25 -20.68
C ARG A 69 -1.64 9.49 -21.25
N GLY A 70 -2.65 8.77 -20.76
CA GLY A 70 -4.05 8.99 -21.14
C GLY A 70 -4.52 10.39 -20.78
N ILE A 71 -4.26 10.82 -19.54
CA ILE A 71 -4.59 12.17 -19.05
C ILE A 71 -3.86 13.22 -19.89
N LEU A 72 -2.54 13.10 -20.05
CA LEU A 72 -1.75 14.08 -20.81
C LEU A 72 -2.23 14.23 -22.26
N ARG A 73 -2.59 13.13 -22.93
CA ARG A 73 -3.18 13.20 -24.28
C ARG A 73 -4.56 13.86 -24.28
N GLY A 74 -5.40 13.59 -23.28
CA GLY A 74 -6.70 14.24 -23.12
C GLY A 74 -6.59 15.76 -22.95
N GLU A 75 -5.54 16.21 -22.27
CA GLU A 75 -5.23 17.63 -22.04
C GLU A 75 -4.41 18.27 -23.18
N GLY A 76 -4.07 17.53 -24.25
CA GLY A 76 -3.26 18.03 -25.36
C GLY A 76 -1.77 18.25 -25.04
N LEU A 77 -1.27 17.65 -23.96
CA LEU A 77 0.09 17.78 -23.42
C LEU A 77 0.97 16.54 -23.69
N GLY A 78 0.54 15.60 -24.55
CA GLY A 78 1.16 14.28 -24.69
C GLY A 78 1.22 13.71 -26.10
#